data_AF-A0A916H983-F1
#
_entry.id   AF-A0A916H983-F1
#
_cell.length_a   1.000
_cell.length_b   1.000
_cell.length_c   1.000
_cell.angle_alpha   90.00
_cell.angle_beta   90.00
_cell.angle_gamma   90.00
#
_symmetry.space_group_name_H-M   'P 1'
#
loop_
_entity.id
_entity.type
_entity.pdbx_description
1 polymer ?
#
loop_
_entity_poly.entity_id
_entity_poly.type
_entity_poly.pdbx_seq_one_letter_code
_entity_poly.pdbx_strand_id
1 'polypeptide(L)'
;MRREALLAVPSHESRVTGHAPLSRELGVFSCTLMVVGGIIGWNMFTGSPTDPASLSRIVSTWLIGPILAAGFAFVLHTLVAMVLRNTRFHMLHIDAWTRTGLMIGAATAAYMLGANNIANVMGMFVPASPFADLTLLRMVRISGTEQLFFIGGAAIAVGAYTYGERVMATVGKDLYKITPLSGLVVVAVESVVLFLFTSQSLERVLVNAGLPSFPLVPLSSTQVVIGAVIGVGLAKGGRGINYSVLLKIGAGWVIAPVVACIIAFILLFFVQNVFEQNVVRLTPYAVTADVLQQAGRDGIDTTALSDLAGTQYAGSSAFRKTLESRRTWTEQELVVLFACARLDSIVVDTLRVDSRLAEDFLSPSQRSALVKYQGSIVPHRWQFEQALAQASPEWTPLPGSEPAAQHRREQKAVLYDLFRKH
;
A
#
# COMPACT_ATOMS: atom_id res chain seq x y z
N MET A 1 56.42 4.46 -22.12
CA MET A 1 55.84 4.01 -23.41
C MET A 1 55.62 2.51 -23.36
N ARG A 2 54.37 2.08 -23.64
CA ARG A 2 53.86 0.71 -23.91
C ARG A 2 54.01 -0.37 -22.82
N ARG A 3 52.96 -0.55 -22.00
CA ARG A 3 52.49 -1.86 -21.48
C ARG A 3 51.06 -1.82 -20.88
N GLU A 4 50.10 -1.18 -21.56
CA GLU A 4 48.67 -1.16 -21.14
C GLU A 4 47.69 -1.54 -22.26
N ALA A 5 48.10 -2.38 -23.22
CA ALA A 5 47.30 -2.67 -24.42
C ALA A 5 46.67 -4.08 -24.50
N LEU A 6 46.55 -4.84 -23.40
CA LEU A 6 46.15 -6.27 -23.47
C LEU A 6 44.98 -6.72 -22.59
N LEU A 7 44.17 -5.81 -22.03
CA LEU A 7 42.96 -6.21 -21.27
C LEU A 7 41.69 -5.45 -21.67
N ALA A 8 41.61 -4.97 -22.91
CA ALA A 8 40.36 -4.47 -23.48
C ALA A 8 39.58 -5.64 -24.11
N VAL A 9 38.72 -6.29 -23.32
CA VAL A 9 37.61 -7.08 -23.89
C VAL A 9 36.62 -6.07 -24.48
N PRO A 10 36.31 -6.10 -25.79
CA PRO A 10 35.39 -5.14 -26.37
C PRO A 10 33.96 -5.47 -25.90
N SER A 11 33.38 -4.61 -25.05
CA SER A 11 31.94 -4.61 -24.85
C SER A 11 31.28 -4.17 -26.15
N HIS A 12 30.37 -4.98 -26.68
CA HIS A 12 29.50 -4.64 -27.81
C HIS A 12 28.66 -3.40 -27.45
N GLU A 13 29.17 -2.20 -27.69
CA GLU A 13 28.36 -0.99 -27.82
C GLU A 13 27.86 -0.92 -29.26
N SER A 14 26.64 -1.41 -29.48
CA SER A 14 25.88 -1.06 -30.67
C SER A 14 25.58 0.45 -30.62
N ARG A 15 26.28 1.21 -31.47
CA ARG A 15 25.85 2.53 -31.92
C ARG A 15 24.43 2.41 -32.51
N VAL A 16 23.45 3.02 -31.85
CA VAL A 16 22.14 3.30 -32.45
C VAL A 16 21.80 4.76 -32.19
N THR A 17 21.80 5.53 -33.27
CA THR A 17 21.27 6.90 -33.39
C THR A 17 19.74 6.92 -33.28
N GLY A 18 19.19 7.96 -32.65
CA GLY A 18 17.78 8.38 -32.82
C GLY A 18 16.76 7.62 -31.96
N HIS A 19 16.26 8.30 -30.91
CA HIS A 19 15.28 7.84 -29.92
C HIS A 19 15.72 6.65 -29.04
N ALA A 20 15.91 6.94 -27.74
CA ALA A 20 16.06 5.89 -26.74
C ALA A 20 14.80 4.99 -26.77
N PRO A 21 14.95 3.66 -26.86
CA PRO A 21 13.80 2.77 -26.83
C PRO A 21 13.07 2.94 -25.50
N LEU A 22 11.74 2.94 -25.53
CA LEU A 22 10.86 3.07 -24.35
C LEU A 22 11.27 2.13 -23.19
N SER A 23 11.90 1.00 -23.53
CA SER A 23 12.47 0.02 -22.60
C SER A 23 13.55 0.56 -21.64
N ARG A 24 14.27 1.63 -22.01
CA ARG A 24 15.27 2.27 -21.13
C ARG A 24 14.64 3.13 -20.03
N GLU A 25 13.40 3.58 -20.20
CA GLU A 25 12.72 4.44 -19.22
C GLU A 25 11.80 3.65 -18.26
N LEU A 26 11.64 2.33 -18.45
CA LEU A 26 10.76 1.50 -17.61
C LEU A 26 11.19 1.45 -16.13
N GLY A 27 12.48 1.57 -15.82
CA GLY A 27 12.99 1.58 -14.45
C GLY A 27 12.63 2.82 -13.62
N VAL A 28 11.90 3.78 -14.21
CA VAL A 28 11.49 5.05 -13.59
C VAL A 28 10.07 4.99 -13.01
N PHE A 29 9.24 4.10 -13.53
CA PHE A 29 7.84 4.00 -13.14
C PHE A 29 7.68 3.20 -11.86
N SER A 30 6.74 3.64 -11.02
CA SER A 30 6.45 3.01 -9.74
C SER A 30 5.17 2.20 -9.81
N CYS A 31 5.24 0.92 -9.46
CA CYS A 31 4.07 0.06 -9.34
C CYS A 31 3.03 0.61 -8.37
N THR A 32 3.46 1.14 -7.22
CA THR A 32 2.57 1.75 -6.21
C THR A 32 1.73 2.88 -6.82
N LEU A 33 2.36 3.78 -7.58
CA LEU A 33 1.65 4.89 -8.23
C LEU A 33 0.64 4.38 -9.27
N MET A 34 1.02 3.38 -10.05
CA MET A 34 0.14 2.79 -11.07
C MET A 34 -1.05 2.06 -10.44
N VAL A 35 -0.85 1.30 -9.36
CA VAL A 35 -1.94 0.62 -8.64
C VAL A 35 -2.93 1.62 -8.07
N VAL A 36 -2.44 2.69 -7.42
CA VAL A 36 -3.31 3.74 -6.88
C VAL A 36 -4.08 4.45 -8.00
N GLY A 37 -3.41 4.78 -9.10
CA GLY A 37 -4.07 5.31 -10.30
C GLY A 37 -5.17 4.37 -10.83
N GLY A 38 -4.88 3.07 -10.92
CA GLY A 38 -5.84 2.06 -11.34
C GLY A 38 -7.05 1.94 -10.42
N ILE A 39 -6.86 2.04 -9.10
CA ILE A 39 -7.96 2.05 -8.11
C ILE A 39 -8.84 3.29 -8.30
N ILE A 40 -8.25 4.46 -8.57
CA ILE A 40 -9.03 5.67 -8.87
C ILE A 40 -9.86 5.46 -10.14
N GLY A 41 -9.26 4.89 -11.19
CA GLY A 41 -9.96 4.56 -12.44
C GLY A 41 -11.12 3.58 -12.22
N TRP A 42 -10.91 2.57 -11.35
CA TRP A 42 -11.96 1.65 -10.93
C TRP A 42 -13.11 2.38 -10.22
N ASN A 43 -12.81 3.22 -9.24
CA ASN A 43 -13.83 3.98 -8.50
C ASN A 43 -14.65 4.88 -9.43
N MET A 44 -13.99 5.55 -10.38
CA MET A 44 -14.67 6.34 -11.41
C MET A 44 -15.60 5.49 -12.26
N PHE A 45 -15.17 4.28 -12.65
CA PHE A 45 -15.97 3.37 -13.46
C PHE A 45 -17.19 2.84 -12.69
N THR A 46 -17.02 2.43 -11.43
CA THR A 46 -18.11 1.87 -10.61
C THR A 46 -19.01 2.93 -9.98
N GLY A 47 -18.62 4.21 -10.04
CA GLY A 47 -19.29 5.30 -9.32
C GLY A 47 -19.10 5.22 -7.80
N SER A 48 -18.06 4.54 -7.34
CA SER A 48 -17.69 4.48 -5.92
C SER A 48 -16.94 5.76 -5.53
N PRO A 49 -17.12 6.28 -4.30
CA PRO A 49 -16.35 7.42 -3.82
C PRO A 49 -14.89 7.03 -3.56
N THR A 50 -13.98 7.97 -3.76
CA THR A 50 -12.55 7.80 -3.47
C THR A 50 -12.21 8.47 -2.15
N ASP A 51 -11.72 7.71 -1.17
CA ASP A 51 -11.38 8.23 0.16
C ASP A 51 -10.26 9.29 0.11
N PRO A 52 -10.57 10.58 0.33
CA PRO A 52 -9.58 11.64 0.26
C PRO A 52 -8.53 11.54 1.38
N ALA A 53 -8.89 10.99 2.55
CA ALA A 53 -7.97 10.84 3.67
C ALA A 53 -6.91 9.77 3.36
N SER A 54 -7.33 8.60 2.88
CA SER A 54 -6.39 7.57 2.44
C SER A 54 -5.56 8.02 1.24
N LEU A 55 -6.18 8.67 0.25
CA LEU A 55 -5.46 9.16 -0.94
C LEU A 55 -4.43 10.22 -0.58
N SER A 56 -4.79 11.22 0.22
CA SER A 56 -3.84 12.26 0.66
C SER A 56 -2.70 11.68 1.48
N ARG A 57 -2.97 10.72 2.37
CA ARG A 57 -1.94 9.99 3.12
C ARG A 57 -0.98 9.28 2.17
N ILE A 58 -1.46 8.55 1.17
CA ILE A 58 -0.62 7.88 0.16
C ILE A 58 0.19 8.90 -0.67
N VAL A 59 -0.45 9.93 -1.22
CA VAL A 59 0.23 10.94 -2.06
C VAL A 59 1.29 11.70 -1.26
N SER A 60 1.05 11.98 0.02
CA SER A 60 2.06 12.61 0.88
C SER A 60 3.34 11.78 1.01
N THR A 61 3.24 10.44 1.05
CA THR A 61 4.41 9.58 1.15
C THR A 61 5.21 9.53 -0.15
N TRP A 62 4.58 9.78 -1.30
CA TRP A 62 5.29 9.89 -2.59
C TRP A 62 6.22 11.09 -2.65
N LEU A 63 5.93 12.14 -1.86
CA LEU A 63 6.81 13.30 -1.71
C LEU A 63 7.84 13.09 -0.59
N ILE A 64 7.38 12.62 0.57
CA ILE A 64 8.23 12.46 1.76
C ILE A 64 9.28 11.36 1.56
N GLY A 65 8.91 10.23 0.96
CA GLY A 65 9.77 9.05 0.78
C GLY A 65 11.11 9.36 0.10
N PRO A 66 11.14 9.89 -1.14
CA PRO A 66 12.39 10.25 -1.82
C PRO A 66 13.21 11.31 -1.08
N ILE A 67 12.57 12.29 -0.43
CA ILE A 67 13.27 13.33 0.34
C ILE A 67 13.95 12.73 1.58
N LEU A 68 13.23 11.89 2.32
CA LEU A 68 13.75 11.18 3.49
C LEU A 68 14.92 10.27 3.10
N ALA A 69 14.78 9.53 2.01
CA ALA A 69 15.84 8.69 1.46
C ALA A 69 17.07 9.51 1.04
N ALA A 70 16.88 10.67 0.40
CA ALA A 70 17.98 11.57 0.07
C ALA A 70 18.72 12.06 1.32
N GLY A 71 17.99 12.46 2.36
CA GLY A 71 18.56 12.89 3.64
C GLY A 71 19.36 11.78 4.32
N PHE A 72 18.77 10.59 4.48
CA PHE A 72 19.46 9.44 5.07
C PHE A 72 20.68 9.00 4.26
N ALA A 73 20.59 8.98 2.94
CA ALA A 73 21.72 8.64 2.08
C ALA A 73 22.84 9.69 2.14
N PHE A 74 22.50 10.97 2.21
CA PHE A 74 23.49 12.03 2.40
C PHE A 74 24.26 11.83 3.70
N VAL A 75 23.54 11.64 4.82
CA VAL A 75 24.15 11.45 6.15
C VAL A 75 24.98 10.17 6.19
N LEU A 76 24.39 9.04 5.79
CA LEU A 76 25.07 7.74 5.82
C LEU A 76 26.31 7.74 4.93
N HIS A 77 26.22 8.30 3.72
CA HIS A 77 27.37 8.40 2.84
C HIS A 77 28.50 9.25 3.43
N THR A 78 28.15 10.39 4.03
CA THR A 78 29.12 11.30 4.67
C THR A 78 29.82 10.61 5.85
N LEU A 79 29.08 9.89 6.68
CA LEU A 79 29.64 9.12 7.80
C LEU A 79 30.59 8.02 7.30
N VAL A 80 30.17 7.24 6.31
CA VAL A 80 31.01 6.18 5.72
C VAL A 80 32.28 6.77 5.11
N ALA A 81 32.18 7.88 4.37
CA ALA A 81 33.33 8.56 3.78
C ALA A 81 34.29 9.10 4.85
N MET A 82 33.76 9.65 5.96
CA MET A 82 34.55 10.11 7.09
C MET A 82 35.32 8.96 7.75
N VAL A 83 34.64 7.84 8.02
CA VAL A 83 35.28 6.65 8.63
C VAL A 83 36.38 6.10 7.72
N LEU A 84 36.11 5.96 6.42
CA LEU A 84 37.10 5.45 5.46
C LEU A 84 38.30 6.38 5.29
N ARG A 85 38.11 7.70 5.42
CA ARG A 85 39.22 8.67 5.37
C ARG A 85 40.09 8.63 6.62
N ASN A 86 39.49 8.37 7.79
CA ASN A 86 40.18 8.39 9.08
C ASN A 86 40.79 7.03 9.46
N THR A 87 40.46 5.97 8.73
CA THR A 87 40.96 4.61 8.99
C THR A 87 41.98 4.19 7.93
N ARG A 88 43.01 3.44 8.33
CA ARG A 88 44.05 2.91 7.43
C ARG A 88 43.74 1.49 6.98
N PHE A 89 42.50 1.21 6.58
CA PHE A 89 42.18 -0.11 6.06
C PHE A 89 42.88 -0.33 4.71
N HIS A 90 43.44 -1.53 4.53
CA HIS A 90 44.01 -1.90 3.26
C HIS A 90 42.89 -1.99 2.20
N MET A 91 43.16 -1.55 0.97
CA MET A 91 42.14 -1.44 -0.09
C MET A 91 41.42 -2.77 -0.38
N LEU A 92 42.14 -3.89 -0.27
CA LEU A 92 41.56 -5.24 -0.44
C LEU A 92 40.52 -5.60 0.64
N HIS A 93 40.73 -5.16 1.89
CA HIS A 93 39.75 -5.39 2.96
C HIS A 93 38.51 -4.53 2.78
N ILE A 94 38.66 -3.28 2.35
CA ILE A 94 37.54 -2.39 2.05
C ILE A 94 36.70 -2.98 0.91
N ASP A 95 37.33 -3.48 -0.14
CA ASP A 95 36.65 -4.14 -1.26
C ASP A 95 35.89 -5.39 -0.80
N ALA A 96 36.56 -6.28 -0.05
CA ALA A 96 35.93 -7.48 0.50
C ALA A 96 34.73 -7.16 1.40
N TRP A 97 34.86 -6.20 2.33
CA TRP A 97 33.77 -5.78 3.21
C TRP A 97 32.64 -5.10 2.47
N THR A 98 32.95 -4.28 1.46
CA THR A 98 31.92 -3.64 0.62
C THR A 98 31.12 -4.69 -0.14
N ARG A 99 31.78 -5.71 -0.70
CA ARG A 99 31.12 -6.80 -1.42
C ARG A 99 30.25 -7.65 -0.50
N THR A 100 30.75 -8.00 0.68
CA THR A 100 29.95 -8.73 1.69
C THR A 100 28.78 -7.89 2.17
N GLY A 101 29.00 -6.60 2.45
CA GLY A 101 27.96 -5.66 2.80
C GLY A 101 26.90 -5.53 1.72
N LEU A 102 27.28 -5.50 0.44
CA LEU A 102 26.34 -5.49 -0.69
C LEU A 102 25.48 -6.75 -0.74
N MET A 103 26.04 -7.93 -0.46
CA MET A 103 25.25 -9.17 -0.45
C MET A 103 24.22 -9.17 0.69
N ILE A 104 24.64 -8.78 1.90
CA ILE A 104 23.74 -8.70 3.07
C ILE A 104 22.68 -7.61 2.85
N GLY A 105 23.12 -6.42 2.41
CA GLY A 105 22.25 -5.29 2.11
C GLY A 105 21.23 -5.65 1.04
N ALA A 106 21.64 -6.32 -0.04
CA ALA A 106 20.74 -6.74 -1.10
C ALA A 106 19.70 -7.76 -0.60
N ALA A 107 20.09 -8.70 0.25
CA ALA A 107 19.14 -9.65 0.85
C ALA A 107 18.11 -8.93 1.72
N THR A 108 18.54 -7.98 2.56
CA THR A 108 17.64 -7.17 3.39
C THR A 108 16.73 -6.29 2.55
N ALA A 109 17.27 -5.63 1.52
CA ALA A 109 16.48 -4.79 0.62
C ALA A 109 15.45 -5.60 -0.16
N ALA A 110 15.82 -6.80 -0.63
CA ALA A 110 14.89 -7.70 -1.29
C ALA A 110 13.73 -8.11 -0.38
N TYR A 111 14.02 -8.40 0.90
CA TYR A 111 12.99 -8.70 1.89
C TYR A 111 12.05 -7.48 2.11
N MET A 112 12.61 -6.29 2.33
CA MET A 112 11.82 -5.07 2.56
C MET A 112 11.02 -4.65 1.32
N LEU A 113 11.58 -4.85 0.12
CA LEU A 113 10.89 -4.62 -1.14
C LEU A 113 9.69 -5.57 -1.31
N GLY A 114 9.87 -6.84 -0.95
CA GLY A 114 8.78 -7.83 -0.92
C GLY A 114 7.67 -7.42 0.05
N ALA A 115 8.03 -7.08 1.29
CA ALA A 115 7.08 -6.64 2.32
C ALA A 115 6.31 -5.38 1.92
N ASN A 116 6.96 -4.42 1.25
CA ASN A 116 6.32 -3.20 0.77
C ASN A 116 5.39 -3.45 -0.43
N ASN A 117 5.79 -4.32 -1.36
CA ASN A 117 5.09 -4.51 -2.62
C ASN A 117 3.98 -5.57 -2.56
N ILE A 118 3.98 -6.46 -1.56
CA ILE A 118 2.99 -7.54 -1.50
C ILE A 118 1.55 -7.00 -1.39
N ALA A 119 1.35 -5.85 -0.74
CA ALA A 119 0.06 -5.17 -0.68
C ALA A 119 -0.41 -4.68 -2.05
N ASN A 120 0.52 -4.21 -2.90
CA ASN A 120 0.19 -3.81 -4.27
C ASN A 120 -0.20 -4.99 -5.16
N VAL A 121 0.39 -6.17 -4.90
CA VAL A 121 0.13 -7.39 -5.67
C VAL A 121 -1.14 -8.09 -5.20
N MET A 122 -1.31 -8.27 -3.88
CA MET A 122 -2.36 -9.12 -3.31
C MET A 122 -3.48 -8.35 -2.61
N GLY A 123 -3.29 -7.08 -2.24
CA GLY A 123 -4.23 -6.32 -1.42
C GLY A 123 -5.64 -6.24 -2.03
N MET A 124 -5.74 -6.01 -3.34
CA MET A 124 -7.03 -5.96 -4.04
C MET A 124 -7.75 -7.31 -4.15
N PHE A 125 -7.00 -8.42 -4.02
CA PHE A 125 -7.54 -9.77 -4.15
C PHE A 125 -7.99 -10.37 -2.82
N VAL A 126 -7.60 -9.79 -1.67
CA VAL A 126 -7.97 -10.30 -0.34
C VAL A 126 -9.48 -10.49 -0.19
N PRO A 127 -10.35 -9.51 -0.52
CA PRO A 127 -11.80 -9.67 -0.36
C PRO A 127 -12.44 -10.66 -1.33
N ALA A 128 -11.72 -11.01 -2.41
CA ALA A 128 -12.17 -11.92 -3.46
C ALA A 128 -11.41 -13.25 -3.45
N SER A 129 -10.67 -13.53 -2.37
CA SER A 129 -9.85 -14.74 -2.26
C SER A 129 -10.73 -16.00 -2.32
N PRO A 130 -10.47 -16.92 -3.26
CA PRO A 130 -11.24 -18.16 -3.38
C PRO A 130 -10.77 -19.26 -2.40
N PHE A 131 -9.68 -19.02 -1.67
CA PHE A 131 -9.04 -20.03 -0.84
C PHE A 131 -9.75 -20.22 0.50
N ALA A 132 -10.08 -21.48 0.81
CA ALA A 132 -10.54 -21.87 2.13
C ALA A 132 -9.35 -22.13 3.06
N ASP A 133 -9.59 -22.04 4.37
CA ASP A 133 -8.57 -22.33 5.38
C ASP A 133 -8.13 -23.80 5.30
N LEU A 134 -6.82 -24.03 5.24
CA LEU A 134 -6.22 -25.35 5.22
C LEU A 134 -5.76 -25.72 6.63
N THR A 135 -6.21 -26.86 7.12
CA THR A 135 -5.70 -27.44 8.38
C THR A 135 -4.81 -28.63 8.07
N LEU A 136 -3.50 -28.45 8.22
CA LEU A 136 -2.51 -29.50 8.02
C LEU A 136 -2.27 -30.23 9.34
N LEU A 137 -2.40 -31.56 9.32
CA LEU A 137 -2.08 -32.47 10.44
C LEU A 137 -2.73 -32.12 11.78
N ARG A 138 -3.88 -31.40 11.77
CA ARG A 138 -4.57 -30.83 12.96
C ARG A 138 -3.69 -29.93 13.85
N MET A 139 -2.49 -29.54 13.40
CA MET A 139 -1.55 -28.72 14.17
C MET A 139 -1.29 -27.35 13.54
N VAL A 140 -1.30 -27.25 12.21
CA VAL A 140 -1.01 -26.00 11.51
C VAL A 140 -2.25 -25.58 10.71
N ARG A 141 -2.78 -24.40 11.01
CA ARG A 141 -3.85 -23.76 10.22
C ARG A 141 -3.21 -22.70 9.34
N ILE A 142 -3.51 -22.74 8.05
CA ILE A 142 -3.08 -21.75 7.06
C ILE A 142 -4.35 -21.13 6.47
N SER A 143 -4.56 -19.85 6.75
CA SER A 143 -5.71 -19.10 6.25
C SER A 143 -5.68 -18.96 4.73
N GLY A 144 -6.86 -18.74 4.13
CA GLY A 144 -6.97 -18.41 2.71
C GLY A 144 -6.16 -17.16 2.31
N THR A 145 -6.04 -16.20 3.22
CA THR A 145 -5.21 -14.99 3.03
C THR A 145 -3.73 -15.33 3.01
N GLU A 146 -3.22 -16.14 3.95
CA GLU A 146 -1.80 -16.55 3.94
C GLU A 146 -1.43 -17.31 2.67
N GLN A 147 -2.32 -18.16 2.16
CA GLN A 147 -2.13 -18.83 0.87
C GLN A 147 -2.02 -17.83 -0.28
N LEU A 148 -2.90 -16.82 -0.33
CA LEU A 148 -2.87 -15.77 -1.34
C LEU A 148 -1.56 -14.98 -1.31
N PHE A 149 -1.09 -14.58 -0.12
CA PHE A 149 0.18 -13.88 0.05
C PHE A 149 1.39 -14.76 -0.31
N PHE A 150 1.34 -16.07 -0.04
CA PHE A 150 2.38 -17.01 -0.46
C PHE A 150 2.48 -17.10 -1.99
N ILE A 151 1.35 -17.25 -2.68
CA ILE A 151 1.29 -17.24 -4.16
C ILE A 151 1.82 -15.92 -4.70
N GLY A 152 1.49 -14.80 -4.04
CA GLY A 152 2.00 -13.48 -4.42
C GLY A 152 3.51 -13.35 -4.26
N GLY A 153 4.06 -13.87 -3.18
CA GLY A 153 5.51 -13.94 -2.97
C GLY A 153 6.20 -14.78 -4.06
N ALA A 154 5.63 -15.95 -4.40
CA ALA A 154 6.15 -16.78 -5.49
C ALA A 154 6.10 -16.06 -6.84
N ALA A 155 5.01 -15.36 -7.15
CA ALA A 155 4.88 -14.58 -8.38
C ALA A 155 5.91 -13.44 -8.45
N ILE A 156 6.14 -12.72 -7.35
CA ILE A 156 7.20 -11.69 -7.26
C ILE A 156 8.58 -12.32 -7.52
N ALA A 157 8.88 -13.47 -6.91
CA ALA A 157 10.15 -14.17 -7.09
C ALA A 157 10.37 -14.61 -8.54
N VAL A 158 9.35 -15.20 -9.18
CA VAL A 158 9.40 -15.60 -10.59
C VAL A 158 9.59 -14.38 -11.49
N GLY A 159 8.86 -13.29 -11.25
CA GLY A 159 9.01 -12.05 -12.01
C GLY A 159 10.41 -11.44 -11.88
N ALA A 160 10.96 -11.41 -10.66
CA ALA A 160 12.31 -10.94 -10.40
C ALA A 160 13.37 -11.79 -11.13
N TYR A 161 13.22 -13.12 -11.11
CA TYR A 161 14.15 -14.03 -11.79
C TYR A 161 14.09 -13.92 -13.32
N THR A 162 12.89 -13.77 -13.88
CA THR A 162 12.68 -13.81 -15.35
C THR A 162 12.89 -12.46 -16.04
N TYR A 163 12.43 -11.36 -15.45
CA TYR A 163 12.48 -10.02 -16.07
C TYR A 163 13.37 -9.03 -15.31
N GLY A 164 13.82 -9.36 -14.10
CA GLY A 164 14.55 -8.44 -13.23
C GLY A 164 15.86 -7.91 -13.82
N GLU A 165 16.60 -8.74 -14.57
CA GLU A 165 17.87 -8.32 -15.18
C GLU A 165 17.69 -7.12 -16.13
N ARG A 166 16.65 -7.17 -16.99
CA ARG A 166 16.37 -6.10 -17.96
C ARG A 166 16.00 -4.80 -17.26
N VAL A 167 15.24 -4.88 -16.16
CA VAL A 167 14.83 -3.71 -15.38
C VAL A 167 16.04 -3.13 -14.64
N MET A 168 16.80 -3.95 -13.91
CA MET A 168 18.01 -3.52 -13.19
C MET A 168 19.06 -2.89 -14.10
N ALA A 169 19.16 -3.34 -15.35
CA ALA A 169 20.08 -2.76 -16.32
C ALA A 169 19.80 -1.28 -16.64
N THR A 170 18.61 -0.75 -16.32
CA THR A 170 18.15 0.60 -16.67
C THR A 170 18.03 1.55 -15.48
N VAL A 171 17.98 1.04 -14.24
CA VAL A 171 17.74 1.89 -13.05
C VAL A 171 18.96 2.75 -12.75
N GLY A 172 18.77 4.08 -12.77
CA GLY A 172 19.68 5.05 -12.17
C GLY A 172 21.05 5.27 -12.85
N LYS A 173 21.42 4.43 -13.82
CA LYS A 173 22.72 4.54 -14.54
C LYS A 173 22.90 5.88 -15.24
N ASP A 174 21.82 6.44 -15.78
CA ASP A 174 21.81 7.72 -16.47
C ASP A 174 21.63 8.93 -15.52
N LEU A 175 21.21 8.67 -14.28
CA LEU A 175 21.00 9.69 -13.26
C LEU A 175 22.31 10.05 -12.54
N TYR A 176 23.07 9.03 -12.12
CA TYR A 176 24.33 9.20 -11.40
C TYR A 176 25.20 7.94 -11.51
N LYS A 177 26.54 8.10 -11.60
CA LYS A 177 27.47 6.95 -11.61
C LYS A 177 27.61 6.33 -10.22
N ILE A 178 27.03 5.14 -10.04
CA ILE A 178 27.04 4.42 -8.75
C ILE A 178 28.32 3.59 -8.62
N THR A 179 29.12 3.86 -7.58
CA THR A 179 30.23 2.99 -7.15
C THR A 179 29.72 1.91 -6.19
N PRO A 180 30.42 0.77 -6.00
CA PRO A 180 29.98 -0.29 -5.09
C PRO A 180 29.63 0.22 -3.67
N LEU A 181 30.47 1.09 -3.11
CA LEU A 181 30.24 1.72 -1.81
C LEU A 181 28.97 2.59 -1.78
N SER A 182 28.73 3.37 -2.84
CA SER A 182 27.52 4.17 -2.98
C SER A 182 26.29 3.28 -3.17
N GLY A 183 26.41 2.18 -3.90
CA GLY A 183 25.37 1.17 -4.04
C GLY A 183 24.99 0.57 -2.69
N LEU A 184 25.97 0.24 -1.85
CA LEU A 184 25.73 -0.25 -0.49
C LEU A 184 24.94 0.76 0.34
N VAL A 185 25.30 2.04 0.30
CA VAL A 185 24.56 3.10 1.00
C VAL A 185 23.12 3.20 0.50
N VAL A 186 22.92 3.19 -0.82
CA VAL A 186 21.58 3.28 -1.43
C VAL A 186 20.69 2.12 -0.98
N VAL A 187 21.19 0.89 -1.07
CA VAL A 187 20.45 -0.33 -0.71
C VAL A 187 20.16 -0.38 0.80
N ALA A 188 21.10 0.06 1.64
CA ALA A 188 20.89 0.17 3.08
C ALA A 188 19.81 1.19 3.43
N VAL A 189 19.85 2.37 2.79
CA VAL A 189 18.86 3.44 3.00
C VAL A 189 17.49 3.01 2.49
N GLU A 190 17.41 2.37 1.33
CA GLU A 190 16.16 1.80 0.82
C GLU A 190 15.55 0.85 1.85
N SER A 191 16.35 -0.09 2.38
CA SER A 191 15.89 -1.04 3.39
C SER A 191 15.34 -0.34 4.64
N VAL A 192 16.05 0.67 5.15
CA VAL A 192 15.63 1.44 6.34
C VAL A 192 14.36 2.21 6.05
N VAL A 193 14.29 2.95 4.95
CA VAL A 193 13.13 3.78 4.62
C VAL A 193 11.90 2.92 4.38
N LEU A 194 12.00 1.81 3.63
CA LEU A 194 10.87 0.90 3.45
C LEU A 194 10.42 0.32 4.80
N PHE A 195 11.36 -0.13 5.64
CA PHE A 195 11.03 -0.63 6.97
C PHE A 195 10.26 0.38 7.83
N LEU A 196 10.61 1.67 7.78
CA LEU A 196 9.89 2.72 8.51
C LEU A 196 8.40 2.77 8.15
N PHE A 197 8.05 2.58 6.88
CA PHE A 197 6.67 2.68 6.39
C PHE A 197 5.91 1.34 6.38
N THR A 198 6.60 0.20 6.53
CA THR A 198 5.95 -1.13 6.50
C THR A 198 5.89 -1.81 7.87
N SER A 199 6.67 -1.36 8.85
CA SER A 199 6.80 -2.06 10.14
C SER A 199 5.70 -1.66 11.14
N GLN A 200 4.69 -2.53 11.27
CA GLN A 200 3.64 -2.40 12.28
C GLN A 200 4.21 -2.37 13.71
N SER A 201 5.23 -3.17 14.00
CA SER A 201 5.85 -3.21 15.32
C SER A 201 6.53 -1.88 15.67
N LEU A 202 7.21 -1.26 14.71
CA LEU A 202 7.84 0.05 14.92
C LEU A 202 6.78 1.13 15.13
N GLU A 203 5.74 1.15 14.29
CA GLU A 203 4.63 2.08 14.39
C GLU A 203 3.98 2.01 15.79
N ARG A 204 3.67 0.80 16.27
CA ARG A 204 3.15 0.57 17.62
C ARG A 204 4.09 1.09 18.72
N VAL A 205 5.39 0.86 18.60
CA VAL A 205 6.38 1.34 19.59
C VAL A 205 6.44 2.87 19.61
N LEU A 206 6.45 3.53 18.45
CA LEU A 206 6.48 4.99 18.35
C LEU A 206 5.22 5.63 18.93
N VAL A 207 4.04 5.10 18.56
CA VAL A 207 2.75 5.56 19.06
C VAL A 207 2.64 5.38 20.57
N ASN A 208 3.08 4.24 21.11
CA ASN A 208 3.14 3.99 22.56
C ASN A 208 4.06 4.98 23.30
N ALA A 209 5.15 5.39 22.66
CA ALA A 209 6.09 6.36 23.21
C ALA A 209 5.61 7.81 23.06
N GLY A 210 4.44 8.06 22.45
CA GLY A 210 3.92 9.41 22.16
C GLY A 210 4.71 10.14 21.07
N LEU A 211 5.47 9.42 20.24
CA LEU A 211 6.28 9.97 19.17
C LEU A 211 5.51 9.96 17.83
N PRO A 212 5.82 10.88 16.90
CA PRO A 212 5.28 10.82 15.55
C PRO A 212 5.63 9.49 14.87
N SER A 213 4.63 8.80 14.34
CA SER A 213 4.80 7.54 13.62
C SER A 213 4.71 7.71 12.11
N PHE A 214 5.16 6.70 11.38
CA PHE A 214 5.04 6.65 9.92
C PHE A 214 3.75 5.93 9.53
N PRO A 215 3.00 6.45 8.54
CA PRO A 215 1.81 5.78 8.06
C PRO A 215 2.15 4.45 7.41
N LEU A 216 1.40 3.40 7.78
CA LEU A 216 1.51 2.07 7.19
C LEU A 216 0.87 2.03 5.80
N VAL A 217 1.54 2.66 4.82
CA VAL A 217 1.10 2.72 3.43
C VAL A 217 2.23 2.24 2.51
N PRO A 218 1.90 1.58 1.39
CA PRO A 218 2.91 1.13 0.45
C PRO A 218 3.67 2.36 -0.08
N LEU A 219 4.99 2.33 0.06
CA LEU A 219 5.87 3.36 -0.45
C LEU A 219 6.31 3.01 -1.87
N SER A 220 6.76 4.00 -2.64
CA SER A 220 7.38 3.74 -3.94
C SER A 220 8.87 3.44 -3.75
N SER A 221 9.27 2.17 -3.87
CA SER A 221 10.68 1.79 -3.78
C SER A 221 11.55 2.49 -4.84
N THR A 222 11.04 2.63 -6.07
CA THR A 222 11.74 3.36 -7.15
C THR A 222 12.02 4.81 -6.76
N GLN A 223 11.06 5.51 -6.16
CA GLN A 223 11.26 6.87 -5.66
C GLN A 223 12.28 6.90 -4.52
N VAL A 224 12.21 5.96 -3.58
CA VAL A 224 13.16 5.84 -2.46
C VAL A 224 14.59 5.65 -2.97
N VAL A 225 14.81 4.72 -3.91
CA VAL A 225 16.13 4.49 -4.52
C VAL A 225 16.64 5.73 -5.23
N ILE A 226 15.80 6.39 -6.04
CA ILE A 226 16.18 7.62 -6.75
C ILE A 226 16.53 8.73 -5.74
N GLY A 227 15.74 8.89 -4.68
CA GLY A 227 16.03 9.79 -3.57
C GLY A 227 17.38 9.51 -2.93
N ALA A 228 17.65 8.25 -2.58
CA ALA A 228 18.93 7.84 -2.02
C ALA A 228 20.12 8.11 -2.96
N VAL A 229 19.97 7.85 -4.27
CA VAL A 229 20.99 8.16 -5.29
C VAL A 229 21.27 9.67 -5.34
N ILE A 230 20.23 10.51 -5.30
CA ILE A 230 20.37 11.98 -5.22
C ILE A 230 21.12 12.37 -3.94
N GLY A 231 20.74 11.80 -2.79
CA GLY A 231 21.40 12.05 -1.51
C GLY A 231 22.90 11.75 -1.53
N VAL A 232 23.29 10.60 -2.08
CA VAL A 232 24.71 10.26 -2.30
C VAL A 232 25.38 11.25 -3.27
N GLY A 233 24.71 11.60 -4.37
CA GLY A 233 25.22 12.56 -5.33
C GLY A 233 25.47 13.95 -4.72
N LEU A 234 24.57 14.42 -3.86
CA LEU A 234 24.69 15.67 -3.12
C LEU A 234 25.84 15.62 -2.10
N ALA A 235 25.99 14.51 -1.37
CA ALA A 235 27.11 14.32 -0.45
C ALA A 235 28.49 14.35 -1.16
N LYS A 236 28.52 14.02 -2.46
CA LYS A 236 29.71 14.12 -3.33
C LYS A 236 29.83 15.47 -4.06
N GLY A 237 29.04 16.47 -3.69
CA GLY A 237 29.10 17.83 -4.24
C GLY A 237 28.19 18.10 -5.44
N GLY A 238 27.22 17.24 -5.74
CA GLY A 238 26.10 17.49 -6.66
C GLY A 238 26.41 17.51 -8.17
N ARG A 239 27.66 17.79 -8.57
CA ARG A 239 28.06 17.98 -9.98
C ARG A 239 27.85 16.75 -10.88
N GLY A 240 27.77 15.55 -10.32
CA GLY A 240 27.57 14.32 -11.08
C GLY A 240 26.11 13.96 -11.37
N ILE A 241 25.15 14.75 -10.89
CA ILE A 241 23.72 14.47 -11.03
C ILE A 241 23.21 15.01 -12.37
N ASN A 242 22.53 14.16 -13.14
CA ASN A 242 21.84 14.58 -14.34
C ASN A 242 20.44 15.14 -14.02
N TYR A 243 20.35 16.46 -13.85
CA TYR A 243 19.09 17.14 -13.52
C TYR A 243 18.02 17.04 -14.62
N SER A 244 18.41 16.88 -15.90
CA SER A 244 17.45 16.69 -16.99
C SER A 244 16.75 15.33 -16.88
N VAL A 245 17.50 14.28 -16.57
CA VAL A 245 16.94 12.95 -16.31
C VAL A 245 16.08 12.98 -15.04
N LEU A 246 16.53 13.66 -13.99
CA LEU A 246 15.74 13.83 -12.77
C LEU A 246 14.38 14.51 -13.03
N LEU A 247 14.33 15.53 -13.88
CA LEU A 247 13.08 16.20 -14.23
C LEU A 247 12.14 15.28 -15.00
N LYS A 248 12.65 14.49 -15.96
CA LYS A 248 11.85 13.49 -16.70
C LYS A 248 11.28 12.43 -15.76
N ILE A 249 12.09 11.97 -14.80
CA ILE A 249 11.66 11.05 -13.75
C ILE A 249 10.51 11.63 -12.94
N GLY A 250 10.66 12.88 -12.46
CA GLY A 250 9.62 13.57 -11.70
C GLY A 250 8.32 13.73 -12.50
N ALA A 251 8.41 14.07 -13.80
CA ALA A 251 7.25 14.12 -14.68
C ALA A 251 6.57 12.74 -14.83
N GLY A 252 7.36 11.67 -14.96
CA GLY A 252 6.86 10.30 -15.01
C GLY A 252 6.06 9.90 -13.78
N TRP A 253 6.42 10.38 -12.58
CA TRP A 253 5.68 10.11 -11.34
C TRP A 253 4.29 10.77 -11.31
N VAL A 254 4.10 11.89 -12.00
CA VAL A 254 2.78 12.53 -12.13
C VAL A 254 1.95 11.85 -13.23
N ILE A 255 2.59 11.50 -14.34
CA ILE A 255 1.91 10.92 -15.52
C ILE A 255 1.47 9.49 -15.25
N ALA A 256 2.28 8.67 -14.57
CA ALA A 256 2.02 7.25 -14.34
C ALA A 256 0.65 6.94 -13.70
N PRO A 257 0.25 7.54 -12.56
CA PRO A 257 -1.06 7.27 -11.96
C PRO A 257 -2.22 7.72 -12.87
N VAL A 258 -2.06 8.82 -13.61
CA VAL A 258 -3.10 9.33 -14.52
C VAL A 258 -3.31 8.36 -15.69
N VAL A 259 -2.23 7.89 -16.30
CA VAL A 259 -2.29 6.91 -17.39
C VAL A 259 -2.87 5.59 -16.89
N ALA A 260 -2.46 5.12 -15.71
CA ALA A 260 -3.02 3.90 -15.11
C ALA A 260 -4.52 4.02 -14.80
N CYS A 261 -4.98 5.19 -14.33
CA CYS A 261 -6.39 5.50 -14.13
C CYS A 261 -7.20 5.38 -15.42
N ILE A 262 -6.74 6.05 -16.49
CA ILE A 262 -7.40 6.02 -17.81
C ILE A 262 -7.44 4.59 -18.36
N ILE A 263 -6.31 3.87 -18.31
CA ILE A 263 -6.23 2.49 -18.79
C ILE A 263 -7.18 1.58 -18.00
N ALA A 264 -7.19 1.68 -16.67
CA ALA A 264 -8.08 0.88 -15.84
C ALA A 264 -9.56 1.14 -16.19
N PHE A 265 -9.96 2.41 -16.31
CA PHE A 265 -11.31 2.78 -16.71
C PHE A 265 -11.71 2.17 -18.06
N ILE A 266 -10.85 2.32 -19.07
CA ILE A 266 -11.10 1.77 -20.42
C ILE A 266 -11.18 0.23 -20.37
N LEU A 267 -10.25 -0.44 -19.69
CA LEU A 267 -10.25 -1.89 -19.60
C LEU A 267 -11.50 -2.42 -18.89
N LEU A 268 -11.95 -1.78 -17.81
CA LEU A 268 -13.18 -2.16 -17.12
C LEU A 268 -14.40 -1.98 -18.02
N PHE A 269 -14.43 -0.92 -18.84
CA PHE A 269 -15.46 -0.75 -19.85
C PHE A 269 -15.47 -1.90 -20.86
N PHE A 270 -14.31 -2.33 -21.37
CA PHE A 270 -14.24 -3.48 -22.27
C PHE A 270 -14.67 -4.78 -21.58
N VAL A 271 -14.19 -5.04 -20.37
CA VAL A 271 -14.54 -6.25 -19.60
C VAL A 271 -16.05 -6.34 -19.36
N GLN A 272 -16.70 -5.23 -19.01
CA GLN A 272 -18.13 -5.21 -18.78
C GLN A 272 -18.96 -5.30 -20.07
N ASN A 273 -18.61 -4.54 -21.12
CA ASN A 273 -19.46 -4.38 -22.29
C ASN A 273 -19.17 -5.39 -23.41
N VAL A 274 -17.93 -5.88 -23.52
CA VAL A 274 -17.53 -6.82 -24.59
C VAL A 274 -17.52 -8.25 -24.09
N PHE A 275 -17.04 -8.48 -22.87
CA PHE A 275 -16.96 -9.82 -22.29
C PHE A 275 -18.15 -10.16 -21.37
N GLU A 276 -19.11 -9.25 -21.24
CA GLU A 276 -20.32 -9.38 -20.41
C GLU A 276 -20.02 -9.82 -18.97
N GLN A 277 -18.84 -9.49 -18.45
CA GLN A 277 -18.45 -9.82 -17.10
C GLN A 277 -19.06 -8.83 -16.11
N ASN A 278 -19.58 -9.35 -15.00
CA ASN A 278 -20.08 -8.52 -13.91
C ASN A 278 -18.92 -7.87 -13.13
N VAL A 279 -18.46 -6.72 -13.62
CA VAL A 279 -17.41 -5.90 -12.97
C VAL A 279 -17.98 -5.15 -11.76
N VAL A 280 -19.20 -4.63 -11.89
CA VAL A 280 -19.90 -3.93 -10.81
C VAL A 280 -20.75 -4.93 -10.03
N ARG A 281 -20.29 -5.33 -8.84
CA ARG A 281 -21.19 -5.99 -7.88
C ARG A 281 -22.17 -4.96 -7.36
N LEU A 282 -23.46 -5.21 -7.60
CA LEU A 282 -24.58 -4.43 -7.10
C LEU A 282 -24.61 -4.53 -5.57
N THR A 283 -23.84 -3.67 -4.92
CA THR A 283 -23.91 -3.47 -3.47
C THR A 283 -25.13 -2.61 -3.20
N PRO A 284 -26.16 -3.11 -2.51
CA PRO A 284 -27.37 -2.34 -2.30
C PRO A 284 -27.14 -1.24 -1.27
N TYR A 285 -27.77 -0.10 -1.47
CA TYR A 285 -27.77 1.05 -0.55
C TYR A 285 -29.20 1.37 -0.15
N ALA A 286 -29.43 1.67 1.13
CA ALA A 286 -30.72 2.10 1.63
C ALA A 286 -30.57 3.41 2.41
N VAL A 287 -31.44 4.37 2.12
CA VAL A 287 -31.50 5.64 2.86
C VAL A 287 -32.67 5.54 3.82
N THR A 288 -32.42 5.11 5.06
CA THR A 288 -33.44 5.08 6.11
C THR A 288 -33.34 6.32 7.01
N ALA A 289 -34.34 6.56 7.86
CA ALA A 289 -34.27 7.63 8.85
C ALA A 289 -33.03 7.50 9.76
N ASP A 290 -32.71 6.27 10.17
CA ASP A 290 -31.52 5.96 10.98
C ASP A 290 -30.21 6.28 10.23
N VAL A 291 -30.15 6.00 8.94
CA VAL A 291 -29.00 6.34 8.08
C VAL A 291 -28.82 7.85 7.98
N LEU A 292 -29.90 8.61 7.80
CA LEU A 292 -29.84 10.07 7.77
C LEU A 292 -29.45 10.65 9.14
N GLN A 293 -29.93 10.05 10.23
CA GLN A 293 -29.54 10.45 11.58
C GLN A 293 -28.05 10.18 11.82
N GLN A 294 -27.55 9.01 11.42
CA GLN A 294 -26.15 8.66 11.56
C GLN A 294 -25.25 9.57 10.70
N ALA A 295 -25.62 9.81 9.43
CA ALA A 295 -24.91 10.75 8.58
C ALA A 295 -24.87 12.17 9.18
N GLY A 296 -25.97 12.61 9.80
CA GLY A 296 -26.02 13.88 10.53
C GLY A 296 -25.08 13.92 11.74
N ARG A 297 -24.96 12.83 12.50
CA ARG A 297 -23.96 12.70 13.59
C ARG A 297 -22.53 12.76 13.07
N ASP A 298 -22.30 12.26 11.86
CA ASP A 298 -21.00 12.28 11.19
C ASP A 298 -20.74 13.60 10.45
N GLY A 299 -21.56 14.63 10.70
CA GLY A 299 -21.36 16.01 10.24
C GLY A 299 -21.94 16.33 8.86
N ILE A 300 -22.78 15.46 8.31
CA ILE A 300 -23.40 15.66 7.00
C ILE A 300 -24.72 16.42 7.13
N ASP A 301 -24.89 17.50 6.35
CA ASP A 301 -26.20 18.13 6.19
C ASP A 301 -27.11 17.23 5.35
N THR A 302 -28.12 16.64 6.02
CA THR A 302 -29.07 15.69 5.45
C THR A 302 -30.41 16.32 5.03
N THR A 303 -30.57 17.64 5.16
CA THR A 303 -31.81 18.34 4.78
C THR A 303 -32.22 18.04 3.33
N ALA A 304 -31.24 18.08 2.42
CA ALA A 304 -31.40 17.79 1.00
C ALA A 304 -31.64 16.29 0.66
N LEU A 305 -31.63 15.40 1.66
CA LEU A 305 -31.79 13.96 1.50
C LEU A 305 -33.07 13.42 2.19
N SER A 306 -33.85 14.30 2.82
CA SER A 306 -35.05 13.92 3.57
C SER A 306 -36.12 13.26 2.69
N ASP A 307 -36.21 13.65 1.43
CA ASP A 307 -37.10 13.06 0.42
C ASP A 307 -36.70 11.64 0.00
N LEU A 308 -35.45 11.25 0.25
CA LEU A 308 -34.92 9.93 -0.08
C LEU A 308 -35.15 8.91 1.05
N ALA A 309 -35.73 9.30 2.17
CA ALA A 309 -36.00 8.39 3.28
C ALA A 309 -36.94 7.23 2.85
N GLY A 310 -36.50 5.99 3.10
CA GLY A 310 -37.18 4.76 2.71
C GLY A 310 -36.81 4.22 1.32
N THR A 311 -35.95 4.92 0.58
CA THR A 311 -35.53 4.47 -0.77
C THR A 311 -34.36 3.48 -0.73
N GLN A 312 -34.28 2.61 -1.74
CA GLN A 312 -33.19 1.67 -1.94
C GLN A 312 -32.62 1.77 -3.36
N TYR A 313 -31.32 1.53 -3.48
CA TYR A 313 -30.56 1.62 -4.72
C TYR A 313 -29.75 0.35 -4.91
N ALA A 314 -29.79 -0.23 -6.11
CA ALA A 314 -29.12 -1.50 -6.37
C ALA A 314 -27.57 -1.40 -6.40
N GLY A 315 -27.00 -0.21 -6.64
CA GLY A 315 -25.56 -0.07 -6.81
C GLY A 315 -25.02 1.34 -6.60
N SER A 316 -23.69 1.42 -6.50
CA SER A 316 -22.93 2.64 -6.20
C SER A 316 -23.19 3.77 -7.20
N SER A 317 -23.20 3.47 -8.50
CA SER A 317 -23.44 4.47 -9.55
C SER A 317 -24.84 5.09 -9.47
N ALA A 318 -25.88 4.27 -9.27
CA ALA A 318 -27.26 4.76 -9.15
C ALA A 318 -27.43 5.61 -7.88
N PHE A 319 -26.82 5.18 -6.77
CA PHE A 319 -26.83 5.92 -5.52
C PHE A 319 -26.11 7.27 -5.66
N ARG A 320 -24.89 7.27 -6.22
CA ARG A 320 -24.10 8.50 -6.48
C ARG A 320 -24.88 9.51 -7.32
N LYS A 321 -25.43 9.06 -8.45
CA LYS A 321 -26.21 9.93 -9.36
C LYS A 321 -27.41 10.56 -8.67
N THR A 322 -28.04 9.83 -7.75
CA THR A 322 -29.20 10.34 -7.01
C THR A 322 -28.77 11.41 -6.00
N LEU A 323 -27.70 11.17 -5.25
CA LEU A 323 -27.13 12.17 -4.34
C LEU A 323 -26.73 13.45 -5.09
N GLU A 324 -26.00 13.31 -6.20
CA GLU A 324 -25.53 14.44 -7.03
C GLU A 324 -26.68 15.23 -7.68
N SER A 325 -27.86 14.62 -7.85
CA SER A 325 -29.05 15.32 -8.35
C SER A 325 -29.66 16.31 -7.35
N ARG A 326 -29.31 16.19 -6.06
CA ARG A 326 -29.84 17.05 -4.99
C ARG A 326 -28.92 18.21 -4.66
N ARG A 327 -27.62 17.93 -4.59
CA ARG A 327 -26.59 18.96 -4.45
C ARG A 327 -25.24 18.43 -4.91
N THR A 328 -24.28 19.33 -5.04
CA THR A 328 -22.87 18.98 -5.16
C THR A 328 -22.34 18.47 -3.82
N TRP A 329 -21.71 17.30 -3.83
CA TRP A 329 -21.10 16.66 -2.67
C TRP A 329 -19.59 16.60 -2.85
N THR A 330 -18.86 16.79 -1.75
CA THR A 330 -17.43 16.48 -1.71
C THR A 330 -17.22 14.96 -1.66
N GLU A 331 -16.07 14.47 -2.13
CA GLU A 331 -15.73 13.04 -2.02
C GLU A 331 -15.74 12.56 -0.56
N GLN A 332 -15.35 13.41 0.39
CA GLN A 332 -15.38 13.06 1.81
C GLN A 332 -16.81 12.86 2.33
N GLU A 333 -17.75 13.73 1.96
CA GLU A 333 -19.17 13.55 2.30
C GLU A 333 -19.75 12.29 1.63
N LEU A 334 -19.39 12.02 0.37
CA LEU A 334 -19.83 10.82 -0.34
C LEU A 334 -19.32 9.54 0.34
N VAL A 335 -18.07 9.50 0.80
CA VAL A 335 -17.55 8.35 1.56
C VAL A 335 -18.39 8.07 2.80
N VAL A 336 -18.73 9.11 3.56
CA VAL A 336 -19.57 8.98 4.77
C VAL A 336 -20.96 8.48 4.40
N LEU A 337 -21.62 9.12 3.44
CA LEU A 337 -22.96 8.71 3.00
C LEU A 337 -23.01 7.27 2.47
N PHE A 338 -22.02 6.87 1.67
CA PHE A 338 -21.90 5.51 1.18
C PHE A 338 -21.68 4.51 2.31
N ALA A 339 -20.83 4.84 3.29
CA ALA A 339 -20.59 3.98 4.44
C ALA A 339 -21.83 3.83 5.33
N CYS A 340 -22.61 4.91 5.51
CA CYS A 340 -23.84 4.88 6.30
C CYS A 340 -24.95 4.09 5.60
N ALA A 341 -25.14 4.29 4.29
CA ALA A 341 -26.26 3.74 3.52
C ALA A 341 -26.03 2.31 3.01
N ARG A 342 -24.78 1.82 2.96
CA ARG A 342 -24.47 0.48 2.43
C ARG A 342 -25.15 -0.61 3.26
N LEU A 343 -25.81 -1.53 2.56
CA LEU A 343 -26.40 -2.74 3.15
C LEU A 343 -25.39 -3.89 3.06
N ASP A 344 -24.97 -4.40 4.21
CA ASP A 344 -23.96 -5.46 4.34
C ASP A 344 -24.51 -6.79 4.89
N SER A 345 -25.78 -6.83 5.33
CA SER A 345 -26.46 -8.02 5.88
C SER A 345 -25.55 -8.87 6.79
N ILE A 346 -25.17 -8.29 7.93
CA ILE A 346 -24.26 -8.89 8.91
C ILE A 346 -25.06 -9.84 9.79
N VAL A 347 -24.65 -11.12 9.85
CA VAL A 347 -25.29 -12.11 10.73
C VAL A 347 -24.28 -12.52 11.79
N VAL A 348 -24.56 -12.16 13.04
CA VAL A 348 -23.68 -12.50 14.16
C VAL A 348 -23.71 -14.01 14.38
N ASP A 349 -22.56 -14.66 14.20
CA ASP A 349 -22.40 -16.11 14.34
C ASP A 349 -21.15 -16.48 15.15
N THR A 350 -21.32 -16.64 16.46
CA THR A 350 -20.28 -17.00 17.42
C THR A 350 -19.63 -18.35 17.12
N LEU A 351 -20.30 -19.28 16.41
CA LEU A 351 -19.67 -20.54 16.01
C LEU A 351 -18.52 -20.33 15.02
N ARG A 352 -18.63 -19.29 14.17
CA ARG A 352 -17.53 -18.90 13.26
C ARG A 352 -16.35 -18.31 14.02
N VAL A 353 -16.62 -17.59 15.12
CA VAL A 353 -15.56 -17.06 15.99
C VAL A 353 -14.77 -18.22 16.59
N ASP A 354 -15.47 -19.18 17.17
CA ASP A 354 -14.85 -20.32 17.87
C ASP A 354 -14.08 -21.25 16.92
N SER A 355 -14.54 -21.35 15.68
CA SER A 355 -13.89 -22.21 14.68
C SER A 355 -12.72 -21.54 13.97
N ARG A 356 -12.75 -20.21 13.74
CA ARG A 356 -11.74 -19.51 12.91
C ARG A 356 -10.78 -18.60 13.65
N LEU A 357 -11.11 -18.16 14.86
CA LEU A 357 -10.26 -17.25 15.63
C LEU A 357 -9.57 -18.00 16.78
N ALA A 358 -8.37 -17.55 17.14
CA ALA A 358 -7.65 -18.08 18.29
C ALA A 358 -8.43 -17.79 19.59
N GLU A 359 -8.28 -18.65 20.60
CA GLU A 359 -9.05 -18.52 21.85
C GLU A 359 -8.78 -17.20 22.58
N ASP A 360 -7.56 -16.69 22.47
CA ASP A 360 -7.06 -15.45 23.06
C ASP A 360 -7.38 -14.20 22.25
N PHE A 361 -7.96 -14.33 21.04
CA PHE A 361 -8.26 -13.19 20.18
C PHE A 361 -9.30 -12.23 20.79
N LEU A 362 -10.27 -12.77 21.55
CA LEU A 362 -11.30 -12.01 22.25
C LEU A 362 -11.21 -12.27 23.75
N SER A 363 -11.44 -11.23 24.55
CA SER A 363 -11.56 -11.41 26.00
C SER A 363 -12.82 -12.23 26.34
N PRO A 364 -12.85 -12.90 27.51
CA PRO A 364 -14.03 -13.66 27.96
C PRO A 364 -15.31 -12.80 28.04
N SER A 365 -15.18 -11.53 28.42
CA SER A 365 -16.29 -10.57 28.49
C SER A 365 -16.77 -10.15 27.10
N GLN A 366 -15.86 -9.87 26.15
CA GLN A 366 -16.17 -9.60 24.74
C GLN A 366 -16.91 -10.78 24.10
N ARG A 367 -16.43 -12.00 24.33
CA ARG A 367 -17.05 -13.24 23.84
C ARG A 367 -18.44 -13.44 24.44
N SER A 368 -18.59 -13.28 25.75
CA SER A 368 -19.89 -13.39 26.43
C SER A 368 -20.88 -12.34 25.95
N ALA A 369 -20.41 -11.14 25.64
CA ALA A 369 -21.21 -10.06 25.08
C ALA A 369 -21.69 -10.39 23.66
N LEU A 370 -20.84 -10.99 22.81
CA LEU A 370 -21.20 -11.42 21.45
C LEU A 370 -22.28 -12.50 21.43
N VAL A 371 -22.24 -13.45 22.36
CA VAL A 371 -23.24 -14.53 22.45
C VAL A 371 -24.67 -13.96 22.61
N LYS A 372 -24.84 -12.81 23.25
CA LYS A 372 -26.15 -12.14 23.39
C LYS A 372 -26.75 -11.70 22.06
N TYR A 373 -25.92 -11.49 21.05
CA TYR A 373 -26.33 -11.06 19.71
C TYR A 373 -26.36 -12.21 18.71
N GLN A 374 -26.16 -13.47 19.14
CA GLN A 374 -26.15 -14.63 18.25
C GLN A 374 -27.41 -14.69 17.38
N GLY A 375 -27.23 -14.83 16.06
CA GLY A 375 -28.32 -14.90 15.08
C GLY A 375 -28.99 -13.56 14.77
N SER A 376 -28.61 -12.45 15.42
CA SER A 376 -29.10 -11.13 15.05
C SER A 376 -28.60 -10.72 13.67
N ILE A 377 -29.49 -10.05 12.92
CA ILE A 377 -29.18 -9.54 11.58
C ILE A 377 -29.09 -8.02 11.69
N VAL A 378 -27.92 -7.49 11.34
CA VAL A 378 -27.65 -6.06 11.35
C VAL A 378 -27.39 -5.59 9.92
N PRO A 379 -28.22 -4.67 9.38
CA PRO A 379 -28.11 -4.29 7.97
C PRO A 379 -26.88 -3.42 7.68
N HIS A 380 -26.45 -2.58 8.63
CA HIS A 380 -25.34 -1.64 8.42
C HIS A 380 -24.15 -1.92 9.35
N ARG A 381 -22.93 -1.69 8.86
CA ARG A 381 -21.70 -1.84 9.64
C ARG A 381 -21.67 -0.98 10.90
N TRP A 382 -22.07 0.28 10.80
CA TRP A 382 -22.05 1.21 11.94
C TRP A 382 -23.01 0.78 13.06
N GLN A 383 -24.16 0.18 12.72
CA GLN A 383 -25.09 -0.40 13.69
C GLN A 383 -24.48 -1.60 14.41
N PHE A 384 -23.72 -2.42 13.69
CA PHE A 384 -23.00 -3.55 14.29
C PHE A 384 -21.93 -3.06 15.26
N GLU A 385 -21.14 -2.06 14.87
CA GLU A 385 -20.13 -1.47 15.75
C GLU A 385 -20.75 -0.78 17.00
N GLN A 386 -21.92 -0.15 16.85
CA GLN A 386 -22.69 0.41 17.97
C GLN A 386 -23.25 -0.70 18.89
N ALA A 387 -23.78 -1.78 18.33
CA ALA A 387 -24.27 -2.92 19.09
C ALA A 387 -23.13 -3.54 19.94
N LEU A 388 -21.94 -3.71 19.35
CA LEU A 388 -20.76 -4.16 20.09
C LEU A 388 -20.40 -3.18 21.21
N ALA A 389 -20.34 -1.88 20.92
CA ALA A 389 -20.03 -0.84 21.92
C ALA A 389 -21.03 -0.83 23.09
N GLN A 390 -22.31 -1.11 22.83
CA GLN A 390 -23.34 -1.24 23.86
C GLN A 390 -23.23 -2.56 24.63
N ALA A 391 -22.77 -3.63 23.98
CA ALA A 391 -22.67 -4.96 24.56
C ALA A 391 -21.59 -5.06 25.66
N SER A 392 -20.46 -4.36 25.48
CA SER A 392 -19.39 -4.28 26.47
C SER A 392 -18.55 -3.00 26.29
N PRO A 393 -18.18 -2.31 27.39
CA PRO A 393 -17.27 -1.16 27.34
C PRO A 393 -15.85 -1.54 26.86
N GLU A 394 -15.51 -2.83 26.79
CA GLU A 394 -14.24 -3.26 26.20
C GLU A 394 -14.20 -3.10 24.68
N TRP A 395 -15.35 -2.93 24.02
CA TRP A 395 -15.42 -2.64 22.58
C TRP A 395 -15.20 -1.16 22.27
N THR A 396 -15.28 -0.27 23.25
CA THR A 396 -15.00 1.15 23.07
C THR A 396 -13.52 1.44 23.34
N PRO A 397 -12.86 2.27 22.51
CA PRO A 397 -11.52 2.74 22.81
C PRO A 397 -11.50 3.49 24.15
N LEU A 398 -10.61 3.10 25.05
CA LEU A 398 -10.27 3.90 26.22
C LEU A 398 -9.53 5.17 25.77
N PRO A 399 -9.90 6.37 26.26
CA PRO A 399 -9.15 7.59 25.97
C PRO A 399 -7.69 7.45 26.40
N GLY A 400 -6.74 7.79 25.53
CA GLY A 400 -5.31 7.87 25.87
C GLY A 400 -4.44 6.66 25.53
N SER A 401 -4.99 5.58 24.92
CA SER A 401 -4.19 4.47 24.38
C SER A 401 -4.56 4.18 22.93
N GLU A 402 -3.86 4.83 22.00
CA GLU A 402 -4.01 4.62 20.56
C GLU A 402 -3.77 3.16 20.12
N PRO A 403 -2.79 2.40 20.66
CA PRO A 403 -2.61 1.00 20.27
C PRO A 403 -3.74 0.10 20.76
N ALA A 404 -4.30 0.35 21.94
CA ALA A 404 -5.50 -0.37 22.38
C ALA A 404 -6.72 0.02 21.54
N ALA A 405 -6.82 1.26 21.08
CA ALA A 405 -7.84 1.69 20.13
C ALA A 405 -7.69 0.98 18.77
N GLN A 406 -6.47 0.89 18.25
CA GLN A 406 -6.15 0.22 16.99
C GLN A 406 -6.42 -1.29 17.06
N HIS A 407 -5.99 -1.96 18.13
CA HIS A 407 -6.27 -3.38 18.34
C HIS A 407 -7.79 -3.66 18.37
N ARG A 408 -8.57 -2.80 19.04
CA ARG A 408 -10.04 -2.91 19.03
C ARG A 408 -10.66 -2.64 17.66
N ARG A 409 -10.10 -1.74 16.86
CA ARG A 409 -10.52 -1.53 15.46
C ARG A 409 -10.23 -2.77 14.61
N GLU A 410 -9.06 -3.39 14.79
CA GLU A 410 -8.69 -4.65 14.13
C GLU A 410 -9.66 -5.77 14.51
N GLN A 411 -9.96 -5.96 15.80
CA GLN A 411 -10.94 -6.95 16.26
C GLN A 411 -12.32 -6.75 15.61
N LYS A 412 -12.82 -5.51 15.60
CA LYS A 412 -14.12 -5.19 14.96
C LYS A 412 -14.12 -5.46 13.46
N ALA A 413 -13.03 -5.12 12.77
CA ALA A 413 -12.91 -5.37 11.34
C ALA A 413 -12.91 -6.87 11.02
N VAL A 414 -12.17 -7.67 11.79
CA VAL A 414 -12.12 -9.13 11.65
C VAL A 414 -13.50 -9.76 11.89
N LEU A 415 -14.21 -9.33 12.94
CA LEU A 415 -15.56 -9.82 13.21
C LEU A 415 -16.57 -9.40 12.14
N TYR A 416 -16.46 -8.17 11.64
CA TYR A 416 -17.27 -7.70 10.54
C TYR A 416 -17.10 -8.59 9.30
N ASP A 417 -15.86 -8.86 8.88
CA ASP A 417 -15.59 -9.72 7.72
C ASP A 417 -16.05 -11.17 7.96
N LEU A 418 -15.96 -11.67 9.20
CA LEU A 418 -16.40 -13.02 9.56
C LEU A 418 -17.93 -13.19 9.49
N PHE A 419 -18.67 -12.15 9.89
CA PHE A 419 -20.13 -12.16 10.02
C PHE A 419 -20.86 -11.63 8.78
N ARG A 420 -20.16 -10.90 7.91
CA ARG A 420 -20.70 -10.43 6.65
C ARG A 420 -21.07 -11.64 5.77
N LYS A 421 -22.29 -11.63 5.23
CA LYS A 421 -22.66 -12.55 4.15
C LYS A 421 -22.09 -12.01 2.83
N HIS A 422 -21.28 -12.81 2.15
CA HIS A 422 -20.69 -12.50 0.85
C HIS A 422 -21.62 -12.79 -0.32
#